data_AF-A0A7S1FVU4-F1
#
_entry.id   AF-A0A7S1FVU4-F1
#
_cell.length_a   1.000
_cell.length_b   1.000
_cell.length_c   1.000
_cell.angle_alpha   90.00
_cell.angle_beta   90.00
_cell.angle_gamma   90.00
#
_symmetry.space_group_name_H-M   'P 1'
#
loop_
_entity.id
_entity.type
_entity.pdbx_description
1 polymer ?
#
loop_
_entity_poly.entity_id
_entity_poly.type
_entity_poly.pdbx_seq_one_letter_code
_entity_poly.pdbx_strand_id
1 'polypeptide(L)'
;MADAKNKESQSLRKGTDDSDFRQQNIPAWMPILSPVYVIASFILLAFLLIPAGLIFLRTSQGIVELVKQYDGDGTENELQDCKIEVANAGSKCEIEFTIPENMTTPIYVYYEIDNFYQNHKKYFGSRDNDQLRGLSSGLESSSCPPLHKLKDKSTDKDVLLNPCGFVANTFFNDVITLNSVTDSDDNNLNISMREDGISWVSDLKQKFGQVYGFKSEACASCDDCSCNSTVWSCEEPYIDDNGICHLYFYPDEDTTQYAYEVCYDFFINP
;
A
#
# COMPACT_ATOMS: atom_id res chain seq x y z
N MET A 1 -8.24 -43.42 -76.37
CA MET A 1 -8.89 -43.31 -75.04
C MET A 1 -7.96 -43.56 -73.84
N ALA A 2 -6.79 -44.19 -74.01
CA ALA A 2 -5.84 -44.43 -72.91
C ALA A 2 -5.00 -43.18 -72.52
N ASP A 3 -4.70 -42.28 -73.46
CA ASP A 3 -3.88 -41.08 -73.19
C ASP A 3 -4.59 -39.98 -72.37
N ALA A 4 -5.92 -39.88 -72.47
CA ALA A 4 -6.68 -38.88 -71.73
C ALA A 4 -6.72 -39.18 -70.22
N LYS A 5 -6.86 -40.46 -69.84
CA LYS A 5 -6.84 -40.89 -68.43
C LYS A 5 -5.47 -40.72 -67.77
N ASN A 6 -4.39 -40.76 -68.54
CA ASN A 6 -3.03 -40.62 -68.01
C ASN A 6 -2.65 -39.15 -67.75
N LYS A 7 -3.27 -38.20 -68.48
CA LYS A 7 -3.13 -36.76 -68.18
C LYS A 7 -3.95 -36.34 -66.95
N GLU A 8 -5.12 -36.94 -66.75
CA GLU A 8 -6.00 -36.65 -65.60
C GLU A 8 -5.45 -37.23 -64.28
N SER A 9 -4.77 -38.37 -64.32
CA SER A 9 -4.09 -38.97 -63.15
C SER A 9 -2.82 -38.21 -62.75
N GLN A 10 -2.18 -37.49 -63.67
CA GLN A 10 -1.05 -36.60 -63.36
C GLN A 10 -1.48 -35.24 -62.80
N SER A 11 -2.67 -34.72 -63.15
CA SER A 11 -3.16 -33.42 -62.64
C SER A 11 -3.80 -33.48 -61.25
N LEU A 12 -4.00 -34.66 -60.66
CA LEU A 12 -4.64 -34.86 -59.35
C LEU A 12 -3.65 -35.08 -58.19
N ARG A 13 -2.33 -35.01 -58.42
CA ARG A 13 -1.36 -34.99 -57.33
C ARG A 13 -1.12 -33.54 -56.91
N LYS A 14 -1.96 -33.02 -56.02
CA LYS A 14 -1.65 -31.80 -55.26
C LYS A 14 -0.45 -32.14 -54.39
N GLY A 15 0.76 -31.87 -54.91
CA GLY A 15 2.00 -32.04 -54.16
C GLY A 15 1.90 -31.31 -52.83
N THR A 16 2.43 -31.92 -51.78
CA THR A 16 2.55 -31.24 -50.48
C THR A 16 3.34 -29.96 -50.69
N ASP A 17 2.80 -28.86 -50.16
CA ASP A 17 3.39 -27.52 -50.27
C ASP A 17 4.85 -27.51 -49.78
N ASP A 18 5.74 -27.07 -50.66
CA ASP A 18 7.20 -27.25 -50.64
C ASP A 18 7.92 -26.23 -49.74
N SER A 19 7.16 -25.47 -48.93
CA SER A 19 7.72 -24.46 -48.03
C SER A 19 8.61 -25.07 -46.93
N ASP A 20 9.73 -24.41 -46.62
CA ASP A 20 10.69 -24.83 -45.57
C ASP A 20 10.03 -25.10 -44.21
N PHE A 21 8.95 -24.35 -43.88
CA PHE A 21 8.17 -24.56 -42.66
C PHE A 21 7.45 -25.91 -42.65
N ARG A 22 6.75 -26.26 -43.74
CA ARG A 22 6.03 -27.54 -43.85
C ARG A 22 6.96 -28.73 -44.01
N GLN A 23 8.15 -28.50 -44.55
CA GLN A 23 9.20 -29.50 -44.69
C GLN A 23 10.10 -29.64 -43.47
N GLN A 24 9.92 -28.80 -42.46
CA GLN A 24 10.74 -28.76 -41.25
C GLN A 24 12.23 -28.51 -41.54
N ASN A 25 12.52 -27.77 -42.61
CA ASN A 25 13.88 -27.39 -43.05
C ASN A 25 14.23 -25.94 -42.66
N ILE A 26 13.53 -25.38 -41.67
CA ILE A 26 13.82 -24.05 -41.15
C ILE A 26 15.23 -24.09 -40.52
N PRO A 27 16.12 -23.10 -40.78
CA PRO A 27 17.42 -23.04 -40.14
C PRO A 27 17.24 -22.97 -38.62
N ALA A 28 17.63 -24.03 -37.94
CA ALA A 28 17.55 -24.13 -36.49
C ALA A 28 18.96 -24.18 -35.91
N TRP A 29 19.15 -23.43 -34.82
CA TRP A 29 20.34 -23.60 -33.99
C TRP A 29 20.11 -24.78 -33.04
N MET A 30 20.93 -25.81 -33.17
CA MET A 30 20.87 -27.02 -32.33
C MET A 30 22.14 -27.10 -31.47
N PRO A 31 22.22 -26.34 -30.36
CA PRO A 31 23.39 -26.40 -29.49
C PRO A 31 23.44 -27.75 -28.77
N ILE A 32 24.51 -28.50 -29.00
CA ILE A 32 24.80 -29.73 -28.25
C ILE A 32 25.57 -29.32 -27.00
N LEU A 33 24.98 -29.53 -25.82
CA LEU A 33 25.57 -29.23 -24.52
C LEU A 33 26.70 -30.22 -24.19
N SER A 34 27.89 -29.97 -24.73
CA SER A 34 29.11 -30.68 -24.34
C SER A 34 29.49 -30.33 -22.89
N PRO A 35 30.00 -31.29 -22.09
CA PRO A 35 30.42 -31.05 -20.71
C PRO A 35 31.36 -29.85 -20.54
N VAL A 36 32.26 -29.60 -21.50
CA VAL A 36 33.21 -28.47 -21.44
C VAL A 36 32.49 -27.12 -21.48
N TYR A 37 31.50 -26.95 -22.36
CA TYR A 37 30.73 -25.70 -22.44
C TYR A 37 29.87 -25.48 -21.20
N VAL A 38 29.31 -26.56 -20.64
CA VAL A 38 28.52 -26.51 -19.42
C VAL A 38 29.40 -26.08 -18.23
N ILE A 39 30.57 -26.71 -18.05
CA ILE A 39 31.52 -26.33 -16.99
C ILE A 39 31.96 -24.87 -17.14
N ALA A 40 32.30 -24.43 -18.35
CA ALA A 40 32.69 -23.05 -18.61
C ALA A 40 31.57 -22.06 -18.27
N SER A 41 30.31 -22.37 -18.61
CA SER A 41 29.16 -21.52 -18.27
C SER A 41 28.94 -21.41 -16.76
N PHE A 42 29.11 -22.51 -16.01
CA PHE A 42 28.99 -22.47 -14.54
C PHE A 42 30.11 -21.70 -13.88
N ILE A 43 31.35 -21.79 -14.39
CA ILE A 43 32.48 -20.99 -13.90
C ILE A 43 32.22 -19.50 -14.15
N LEU A 44 31.73 -19.14 -15.35
CA LEU A 44 31.37 -17.76 -15.68
C LEU A 44 30.25 -17.25 -14.77
N LEU A 45 29.21 -18.05 -14.55
CA LEU A 45 28.11 -17.70 -13.66
C LEU A 45 28.60 -17.52 -12.21
N ALA A 46 29.45 -18.42 -11.71
CA ALA A 46 30.04 -18.29 -10.38
C ALA A 46 30.89 -17.02 -10.25
N PHE A 47 31.68 -16.70 -11.26
CA PHE A 47 32.48 -15.48 -11.30
C PHE A 47 31.62 -14.20 -11.25
N LEU A 48 30.40 -14.23 -11.79
CA LEU A 48 29.46 -13.11 -11.71
C LEU A 48 28.69 -13.07 -10.38
N LEU A 49 28.19 -14.21 -9.93
CA LEU A 49 27.33 -14.29 -8.74
C LEU A 49 28.10 -14.16 -7.43
N ILE A 50 29.35 -14.63 -7.35
CA ILE A 50 30.14 -14.55 -6.11
C ILE A 50 30.43 -13.09 -5.73
N PRO A 51 31.00 -12.23 -6.61
CA PRO A 51 31.21 -10.83 -6.29
C PRO A 51 29.90 -10.09 -6.01
N ALA A 52 28.83 -10.34 -6.79
CA ALA A 52 27.52 -9.75 -6.54
C ALA A 52 26.97 -10.13 -5.16
N GLY A 53 27.07 -11.41 -4.77
CA GLY A 53 26.68 -11.89 -3.45
C GLY A 53 27.49 -11.26 -2.31
N LEU A 54 28.80 -11.07 -2.49
CA LEU A 54 29.65 -10.38 -1.50
C LEU A 54 29.24 -8.91 -1.33
N ILE A 55 28.91 -8.21 -2.42
CA ILE A 55 28.43 -6.83 -2.38
C ILE A 55 27.08 -6.75 -1.64
N PHE A 56 26.14 -7.64 -1.97
CA PHE A 56 24.84 -7.69 -1.29
C PHE A 56 24.98 -8.00 0.20
N LEU A 57 25.83 -8.97 0.58
CA LEU A 57 26.05 -9.32 1.97
C LEU A 57 26.64 -8.13 2.76
N ARG A 58 27.65 -7.45 2.19
CA ARG A 58 28.23 -6.26 2.81
C ARG A 58 27.22 -5.15 3.00
N THR A 59 26.35 -4.93 2.02
CA THR A 59 25.30 -3.91 2.09
C THR A 59 24.23 -4.29 3.11
N SER A 60 23.82 -5.55 3.15
CA SER A 60 22.81 -6.06 4.09
C SER A 60 23.29 -6.03 5.54
N GLN A 61 24.56 -6.34 5.79
CA GLN A 61 25.14 -6.31 7.15
C GLN A 61 25.37 -4.89 7.68
N GLY A 62 25.34 -3.87 6.81
CA GLY A 62 25.49 -2.46 7.21
C GLY A 62 24.18 -1.79 7.62
N ILE A 63 23.05 -2.50 7.55
CA ILE A 63 21.74 -1.97 7.94
C ILE A 63 21.56 -2.19 9.44
N VAL A 64 21.30 -1.10 10.17
CA VAL A 64 20.95 -1.14 11.60
C VAL A 64 19.43 -1.20 11.69
N GLU A 65 18.91 -2.22 12.38
CA GLU A 65 17.47 -2.44 12.58
C GLU A 65 17.20 -2.70 14.06
N LEU A 66 16.12 -2.12 14.58
CA LEU A 66 15.64 -2.31 15.94
C LEU A 66 14.16 -2.61 15.92
N VAL A 67 13.77 -3.67 16.63
CA VAL A 67 12.39 -4.13 16.73
C VAL A 67 12.03 -4.23 18.21
N LYS A 68 10.90 -3.64 18.59
CA LYS A 68 10.36 -3.69 19.95
C LYS A 68 8.85 -3.94 19.87
N GLN A 69 8.40 -4.98 20.57
CA GLN A 69 6.98 -5.29 20.73
C GLN A 69 6.38 -4.38 21.80
N TYR A 70 5.19 -3.81 21.54
CA TYR A 70 4.53 -2.84 22.42
C TYR A 70 3.06 -3.15 22.75
N ASP A 71 2.55 -4.33 22.39
CA ASP A 71 1.16 -4.75 22.67
C ASP A 71 0.91 -5.13 24.14
N GLY A 72 1.94 -5.10 24.99
CA GLY A 72 1.90 -5.36 26.43
C GLY A 72 1.89 -6.84 26.83
N ASP A 73 1.65 -7.76 25.89
CA ASP A 73 1.65 -9.21 26.15
C ASP A 73 3.05 -9.80 25.94
N GLY A 74 3.64 -10.36 27.00
CA GLY A 74 4.98 -10.94 26.95
C GLY A 74 6.13 -9.92 26.95
N THR A 75 5.82 -8.63 27.16
CA THR A 75 6.82 -7.58 27.33
C THR A 75 7.36 -7.52 28.76
N GLU A 76 8.59 -7.03 28.92
CA GLU A 76 9.13 -6.69 30.24
C GLU A 76 8.20 -5.68 30.95
N ASN A 77 8.19 -5.68 32.28
CA ASN A 77 7.20 -4.98 33.14
C ASN A 77 6.97 -3.49 32.82
N GLU A 78 7.82 -2.85 32.02
CA GLU A 78 7.75 -1.44 31.62
C GLU A 78 6.67 -1.15 30.56
N LEU A 79 6.23 -2.14 29.76
CA LEU A 79 5.27 -1.92 28.67
C LEU A 79 3.85 -2.46 28.97
N GLN A 80 3.57 -2.83 30.22
CA GLN A 80 2.22 -3.24 30.63
C GLN A 80 1.20 -2.10 30.47
N ASP A 81 1.64 -0.84 30.55
CA ASP A 81 0.78 0.33 30.35
C ASP A 81 0.31 0.46 28.89
N CYS A 82 1.03 -0.15 27.93
CA CYS A 82 0.60 -0.20 26.53
C CYS A 82 -0.48 -1.27 26.27
N LYS A 83 -0.74 -2.15 27.24
CA LYS A 83 -1.64 -3.29 27.04
C LYS A 83 -3.08 -2.82 26.82
N ILE A 84 -3.69 -3.33 25.75
CA ILE A 84 -5.07 -2.99 25.37
C ILE A 84 -6.03 -4.09 25.83
N GLU A 85 -6.71 -3.90 26.96
CA GLU A 85 -7.77 -4.82 27.42
C GLU A 85 -9.18 -4.38 26.99
N VAL A 86 -9.36 -3.07 26.80
CA VAL A 86 -10.59 -2.42 26.32
C VAL A 86 -10.23 -1.31 25.35
N ALA A 87 -11.20 -0.85 24.55
CA ALA A 87 -11.00 0.28 23.65
C ALA A 87 -10.42 1.49 24.42
N ASN A 88 -9.24 1.92 24.02
CA ASN A 88 -8.36 2.83 24.75
C ASN A 88 -8.03 4.08 23.92
N ALA A 89 -9.01 4.57 23.13
CA ALA A 89 -8.81 5.74 22.27
C ALA A 89 -8.24 6.92 23.06
N GLY A 90 -7.13 7.49 22.57
CA GLY A 90 -6.42 8.61 23.20
C GLY A 90 -5.49 8.24 24.36
N SER A 91 -5.39 6.96 24.73
CA SER A 91 -4.39 6.50 25.70
C SER A 91 -2.98 6.57 25.08
N LYS A 92 -2.02 7.06 25.86
CA LYS A 92 -0.61 7.18 25.46
C LYS A 92 0.21 6.11 26.15
N CYS A 93 1.18 5.56 25.43
CA CYS A 93 2.21 4.71 25.99
C CYS A 93 3.58 5.14 25.44
N GLU A 94 4.62 5.02 26.26
CA GLU A 94 5.98 5.42 25.91
C GLU A 94 6.86 4.18 25.75
N ILE A 95 7.69 4.18 24.71
CA ILE A 95 8.59 3.07 24.38
C ILE A 95 9.99 3.65 24.24
N GLU A 96 10.94 3.13 25.01
CA GLU A 96 12.34 3.53 24.93
C GLU A 96 13.14 2.56 24.04
N PHE A 97 13.95 3.13 23.15
CA PHE A 97 14.87 2.41 22.27
C PHE A 97 16.31 2.81 22.57
N THR A 98 17.18 1.83 22.77
CA THR A 98 18.62 2.04 22.86
C THR A 98 19.26 1.65 21.53
N ILE A 99 19.81 2.63 20.82
CA ILE A 99 20.43 2.43 19.51
C ILE A 99 21.92 2.09 19.71
N PRO A 100 22.38 0.87 19.33
CA PRO A 100 23.74 0.43 19.61
C PRO A 100 24.79 1.06 18.68
N GLU A 101 24.38 1.45 17.46
CA GLU A 101 25.26 1.98 16.43
C GLU A 101 24.58 3.13 15.68
N ASN A 102 25.37 4.11 15.25
CA ASN A 102 24.86 5.29 14.56
C ASN A 102 24.14 4.91 13.25
N MET A 103 22.87 5.32 13.14
CA MET A 103 22.07 5.13 11.93
C MET A 103 22.33 6.26 10.93
N THR A 104 22.46 5.91 9.65
CA THR A 104 22.60 6.91 8.57
C THR A 104 21.22 7.29 8.03
N THR A 105 21.01 8.57 7.70
CA THR A 105 19.75 9.05 7.12
C THR A 105 19.56 8.56 5.67
N PRO A 106 18.33 8.25 5.22
CA PRO A 106 17.05 8.36 5.92
C PRO A 106 16.78 7.18 6.87
N ILE A 107 16.19 7.48 8.02
CA ILE A 107 15.73 6.48 9.00
C ILE A 107 14.23 6.29 8.78
N TYR A 108 13.80 5.04 8.68
CA TYR A 108 12.39 4.68 8.51
C TYR A 108 11.87 4.02 9.78
N VAL A 109 10.63 4.37 10.15
CA VAL A 109 9.89 3.70 11.21
C VAL A 109 8.80 2.85 10.55
N TYR A 110 8.75 1.59 10.92
CA TYR A 110 7.74 0.64 10.45
C TYR A 110 6.96 0.13 11.65
N TYR A 111 5.65 -0.05 11.48
CA TYR A 111 4.84 -0.82 12.40
C TYR A 111 4.70 -2.25 11.85
N GLU A 112 4.73 -3.21 12.75
CA GLU A 112 4.56 -4.63 12.43
C GLU A 112 3.32 -5.15 13.16
N ILE A 113 2.50 -5.92 12.44
CA ILE A 113 1.32 -6.57 13.00
C ILE A 113 1.45 -8.06 12.73
N ASP A 114 1.59 -8.84 13.79
CA ASP A 114 1.60 -10.30 13.70
C ASP A 114 0.17 -10.89 13.80
N ASN A 115 -0.01 -12.10 13.29
CA ASN A 115 -1.27 -12.86 13.30
C ASN A 115 -2.46 -12.13 12.61
N PHE A 116 -2.18 -11.20 11.72
CA PHE A 116 -3.18 -10.47 10.93
C PHE A 116 -3.15 -10.85 9.44
N TYR A 117 -4.09 -11.70 9.02
CA TYR A 117 -4.08 -12.35 7.71
C TYR A 117 -4.74 -11.50 6.58
N GLN A 118 -4.09 -10.41 6.20
CA GLN A 118 -4.59 -9.52 5.11
C GLN A 118 -4.62 -10.19 3.73
N ASN A 119 -3.89 -11.28 3.54
CA ASN A 119 -3.86 -12.03 2.28
C ASN A 119 -5.08 -12.95 2.05
N HIS A 120 -6.00 -13.04 3.00
CA HIS A 120 -7.20 -13.86 2.84
C HIS A 120 -8.09 -13.33 1.72
N LYS A 121 -8.51 -14.20 0.77
CA LYS A 121 -9.26 -13.80 -0.45
C LYS A 121 -10.46 -12.90 -0.18
N LYS A 122 -11.27 -13.20 0.86
CA LYS A 122 -12.44 -12.39 1.22
C LYS A 122 -12.06 -11.04 1.82
N TYR A 123 -10.95 -10.97 2.55
CA TYR A 123 -10.45 -9.73 3.13
C TYR A 123 -9.94 -8.83 2.00
N PHE A 124 -9.00 -9.34 1.19
CA PHE A 124 -8.42 -8.60 0.06
C PHE A 124 -9.44 -8.18 -0.99
N GLY A 125 -10.46 -9.00 -1.23
CA GLY A 125 -11.54 -8.71 -2.17
C GLY A 125 -12.61 -7.74 -1.64
N SER A 126 -12.63 -7.45 -0.34
CA SER A 126 -13.64 -6.59 0.29
C SER A 126 -13.19 -5.14 0.30
N ARG A 127 -13.31 -4.50 -0.86
CA ARG A 127 -13.06 -3.08 -1.10
C ARG A 127 -13.74 -2.65 -2.41
N ASP A 128 -14.00 -1.37 -2.55
CA ASP A 128 -14.41 -0.75 -3.81
C ASP A 128 -13.31 0.17 -4.34
N ASN A 129 -12.76 -0.16 -5.51
CA ASN A 129 -11.69 0.63 -6.12
C ASN A 129 -12.21 1.96 -6.71
N ASP A 130 -13.49 2.06 -7.05
CA ASP A 130 -14.05 3.29 -7.60
C ASP A 130 -14.26 4.31 -6.47
N GLN A 131 -14.75 3.87 -5.31
CA GLN A 131 -14.76 4.70 -4.09
C GLN A 131 -13.36 5.17 -3.70
N LEU A 132 -12.38 4.26 -3.68
CA LEU A 132 -11.00 4.61 -3.34
C LEU A 132 -10.39 5.65 -4.29
N ARG A 133 -10.78 5.65 -5.56
CA ARG A 133 -10.37 6.67 -6.55
C ARG A 133 -11.15 7.98 -6.46
N GLY A 134 -12.13 8.06 -5.57
CA GLY A 134 -13.02 9.21 -5.45
C GLY A 134 -14.12 9.28 -6.51
N LEU A 135 -14.37 8.19 -7.25
CA LEU A 135 -15.45 8.14 -8.23
C LEU A 135 -16.77 7.81 -7.53
N SER A 136 -17.84 8.49 -7.93
CA SER A 136 -19.20 8.21 -7.47
C SER A 136 -19.76 6.96 -8.16
N SER A 137 -19.30 5.77 -7.78
CA SER A 137 -19.99 4.52 -8.09
C SER A 137 -21.08 4.29 -7.04
N GLY A 138 -22.26 3.84 -7.45
CA GLY A 138 -23.38 3.57 -6.54
C GLY A 138 -22.90 2.74 -5.35
N LEU A 139 -23.11 3.27 -4.14
CA LEU A 139 -22.58 2.80 -2.85
C LEU A 139 -23.02 1.37 -2.44
N GLU A 140 -23.60 0.60 -3.36
CA GLU A 140 -23.89 -0.82 -3.23
C GLU A 140 -22.91 -1.65 -4.08
N SER A 141 -21.60 -1.45 -3.88
CA SER A 141 -20.60 -2.34 -4.48
C SER A 141 -20.78 -3.76 -3.95
N SER A 142 -21.05 -4.71 -4.84
CA SER A 142 -21.24 -6.13 -4.52
C SER A 142 -20.04 -6.79 -3.80
N SER A 143 -18.89 -6.11 -3.79
CA SER A 143 -17.63 -6.60 -3.22
C SER A 143 -17.44 -6.25 -1.74
N CYS A 144 -18.08 -5.19 -1.24
CA CYS A 144 -17.94 -4.72 0.14
C CYS A 144 -18.82 -5.38 1.23
N PRO A 145 -19.90 -6.15 0.94
CA PRO A 145 -20.71 -6.75 1.99
C PRO A 145 -19.90 -7.66 2.94
N PRO A 146 -20.19 -7.60 4.26
CA PRO A 146 -21.28 -6.85 4.90
C PRO A 146 -20.96 -5.37 5.15
N LEU A 147 -19.69 -4.94 5.10
CA LEU A 147 -19.22 -3.60 5.45
C LEU A 147 -19.36 -2.58 4.31
N HIS A 148 -20.54 -2.54 3.69
CA HIS A 148 -20.93 -1.49 2.75
C HIS A 148 -21.80 -0.42 3.42
N LYS A 149 -22.44 -0.79 4.53
CA LYS A 149 -23.27 0.08 5.35
C LYS A 149 -23.27 -0.38 6.80
N LEU A 150 -23.44 0.57 7.71
CA LEU A 150 -23.67 0.32 9.12
C LEU A 150 -25.05 0.86 9.50
N LYS A 151 -25.62 0.28 10.55
CA LYS A 151 -26.79 0.88 11.20
C LYS A 151 -26.31 1.90 12.20
N ASP A 152 -26.72 3.14 12.02
CA ASP A 152 -26.53 4.14 13.06
C ASP A 152 -27.35 3.74 14.30
N LYS A 153 -26.66 3.62 15.44
CA LYS A 153 -27.27 3.25 16.72
C LYS A 153 -28.23 4.33 17.23
N SER A 154 -28.08 5.57 16.77
CA SER A 154 -28.87 6.73 17.23
C SER A 154 -30.16 6.92 16.43
N THR A 155 -30.10 6.78 15.10
CA THR A 155 -31.24 7.04 14.20
C THR A 155 -31.91 5.80 13.62
N ASP A 156 -31.35 4.60 13.82
CA ASP A 156 -31.75 3.32 13.19
C ASP A 156 -31.82 3.39 11.65
N LYS A 157 -31.10 4.35 11.06
CA LYS A 157 -30.93 4.50 9.61
C LYS A 157 -29.68 3.76 9.15
N ASP A 158 -29.73 3.28 7.91
CA ASP A 158 -28.55 2.75 7.23
C ASP A 158 -27.65 3.94 6.81
N VAL A 159 -26.40 3.94 7.27
CA VAL A 159 -25.34 4.87 6.87
C VAL A 159 -24.35 4.11 6.00
N LEU A 160 -24.04 4.65 4.83
CA LEU A 160 -23.11 4.06 3.88
C LEU A 160 -21.67 4.31 4.31
N LEU A 161 -20.77 3.36 4.04
CA LEU A 161 -19.35 3.52 4.35
C LEU A 161 -18.57 3.96 3.12
N ASN A 162 -17.75 4.99 3.26
CA ASN A 162 -16.81 5.43 2.21
C ASN A 162 -15.42 5.75 2.80
N PRO A 163 -14.41 4.89 2.56
CA PRO A 163 -14.42 3.70 1.73
C PRO A 163 -15.05 2.49 2.44
N CYS A 164 -15.73 1.64 1.67
CA CYS A 164 -16.33 0.40 2.15
C CYS A 164 -15.37 -0.79 2.21
N GLY A 165 -15.73 -1.79 3.03
CA GLY A 165 -15.09 -3.11 3.06
C GLY A 165 -14.15 -3.36 4.24
N PHE A 166 -13.69 -4.61 4.37
CA PHE A 166 -12.84 -5.06 5.49
C PHE A 166 -11.50 -4.34 5.55
N VAL A 167 -10.90 -4.03 4.40
CA VAL A 167 -9.56 -3.42 4.35
C VAL A 167 -9.58 -2.03 4.99
N ALA A 168 -10.56 -1.19 4.62
CA ALA A 168 -10.73 0.14 5.18
C ALA A 168 -11.12 0.10 6.66
N ASN A 169 -12.06 -0.78 7.02
CA ASN A 169 -12.59 -0.85 8.39
C ASN A 169 -11.61 -1.44 9.41
N THR A 170 -10.50 -2.03 8.96
CA THR A 170 -9.44 -2.56 9.84
C THR A 170 -8.14 -1.79 9.64
N PHE A 171 -8.25 -0.50 9.29
CA PHE A 171 -7.13 0.41 9.22
C PHE A 171 -6.42 0.50 10.57
N PHE A 172 -5.10 0.52 10.53
CA PHE A 172 -4.27 0.68 11.71
C PHE A 172 -4.35 2.12 12.21
N ASN A 173 -4.72 2.31 13.47
CA ASN A 173 -5.11 3.62 14.01
C ASN A 173 -4.25 4.09 15.19
N ASP A 174 -3.13 3.43 15.49
CA ASP A 174 -2.19 3.96 16.48
C ASP A 174 -1.42 5.14 15.88
N VAL A 175 -1.16 6.15 16.71
CA VAL A 175 -0.37 7.32 16.33
C VAL A 175 0.99 7.24 17.01
N ILE A 176 2.05 7.13 16.21
CA ILE A 176 3.42 6.99 16.69
C ILE A 176 4.11 8.35 16.59
N THR A 177 4.61 8.87 17.72
CA THR A 177 5.29 10.16 17.79
C THR A 177 6.67 10.04 18.40
N LEU A 178 7.63 10.83 17.90
CA LEU A 178 9.00 10.87 18.42
C LEU A 178 9.11 12.01 19.43
N ASN A 179 9.31 11.67 20.72
CA ASN A 179 9.37 12.67 21.80
C ASN A 179 10.75 13.30 21.97
N SER A 180 11.78 12.48 22.20
CA SER A 180 13.16 12.94 22.41
C SER A 180 14.15 11.91 21.88
N VAL A 181 15.27 12.38 21.35
CA VAL A 181 16.40 11.55 20.98
C VAL A 181 17.65 12.13 21.63
N THR A 182 18.37 11.32 22.38
CA THR A 182 19.63 11.72 23.01
C THR A 182 20.79 10.94 22.42
N ASP A 183 21.94 11.62 22.26
CA ASP A 183 23.20 10.94 21.96
C ASP A 183 23.78 10.31 23.24
N SER A 184 24.84 9.51 23.10
CA SER A 184 25.61 8.86 24.17
C SER A 184 26.12 9.83 25.25
N ASP A 185 26.24 11.12 24.91
CA ASP A 185 26.65 12.20 25.81
C ASP A 185 25.47 12.98 26.42
N ASP A 186 24.24 12.42 26.39
CA ASP A 186 22.98 13.05 26.86
C ASP A 186 22.62 14.36 26.14
N ASN A 187 23.17 14.59 24.95
CA ASN A 187 22.83 15.74 24.12
C ASN A 187 21.54 15.47 23.33
N ASN A 188 20.57 16.38 23.42
CA ASN A 188 19.31 16.28 22.67
C ASN A 188 19.55 16.52 21.17
N LEU A 189 19.21 15.55 20.34
CA LEU A 189 19.22 15.63 18.89
C LEU A 189 17.87 16.10 18.39
N ASN A 190 17.84 17.25 17.71
CA ASN A 190 16.61 17.79 17.11
C ASN A 190 16.25 17.01 15.83
N ILE A 191 15.61 15.86 16.00
CA ILE A 191 15.14 14.98 14.93
C ILE A 191 13.61 15.02 14.91
N SER A 192 13.04 15.31 13.75
CA SER A 192 11.59 15.29 13.52
C SER A 192 11.20 14.09 12.68
N MET A 193 10.13 13.39 13.07
CA MET A 193 9.49 12.39 12.22
C MET A 193 8.70 13.09 11.11
N ARG A 194 8.72 12.52 9.91
CA ARG A 194 8.03 13.02 8.73
C ARG A 194 7.05 11.95 8.25
N GLU A 195 5.82 12.35 7.95
CA GLU A 195 4.78 11.45 7.44
C GLU A 195 4.48 11.67 5.94
N ASP A 196 5.09 12.67 5.30
CA ASP A 196 5.04 12.85 3.85
C ASP A 196 6.04 11.95 3.10
N GLY A 197 5.71 11.58 1.87
CA GLY A 197 6.59 10.84 0.97
C GLY A 197 6.75 9.34 1.28
N ILE A 198 5.92 8.79 2.18
CA ILE A 198 5.95 7.37 2.56
C ILE A 198 5.16 6.45 1.61
N SER A 199 4.33 7.03 0.73
CA SER A 199 3.53 6.29 -0.25
C SER A 199 4.13 6.35 -1.66
N TRP A 200 3.83 5.33 -2.47
CA TRP A 200 4.23 5.33 -3.88
C TRP A 200 3.55 6.47 -4.64
N VAL A 201 4.32 7.18 -5.46
CA VAL A 201 3.80 8.28 -6.28
C VAL A 201 2.66 7.84 -7.21
N SER A 202 2.65 6.58 -7.65
CA SER A 202 1.55 5.99 -8.43
C SER A 202 0.25 5.89 -7.64
N ASP A 203 0.34 5.57 -6.35
CA ASP A 203 -0.83 5.37 -5.50
C ASP A 203 -1.54 6.70 -5.27
N LEU A 204 -0.78 7.76 -4.98
CA LEU A 204 -1.30 9.13 -4.83
C LEU A 204 -1.91 9.71 -6.11
N LYS A 205 -1.39 9.37 -7.29
CA LYS A 205 -1.82 9.99 -8.56
C LYS A 205 -2.93 9.24 -9.29
N GLN A 206 -3.04 7.92 -9.09
CA GLN A 206 -3.90 7.08 -9.94
C GLN A 206 -4.85 6.17 -9.18
N LYS A 207 -4.55 5.85 -7.92
CA LYS A 207 -5.23 4.79 -7.19
C LYS A 207 -6.14 5.32 -6.09
N PHE A 208 -5.71 6.38 -5.42
CA PHE A 208 -6.46 7.02 -4.35
C PHE A 208 -6.76 8.47 -4.71
N GLY A 209 -7.95 8.93 -4.36
CA GLY A 209 -8.39 10.30 -4.64
C GLY A 209 -9.54 10.72 -3.75
N GLN A 210 -9.68 12.02 -3.56
CA GLN A 210 -10.81 12.60 -2.82
C GLN A 210 -12.12 12.33 -3.54
N VAL A 211 -13.20 12.15 -2.77
CA VAL A 211 -14.53 11.86 -3.32
C VAL A 211 -15.00 12.98 -4.26
N TYR A 212 -15.71 12.60 -5.32
CA TYR A 212 -16.31 13.54 -6.25
C TYR A 212 -17.24 14.51 -5.53
N GLY A 213 -16.95 15.81 -5.63
CA GLY A 213 -17.70 16.86 -4.93
C GLY A 213 -17.07 17.34 -3.62
N PHE A 214 -15.96 16.72 -3.20
CA PHE A 214 -15.11 17.25 -2.13
C PHE A 214 -14.65 18.68 -2.48
N LYS A 215 -14.66 19.55 -1.49
CA LYS A 215 -14.15 20.93 -1.60
C LYS A 215 -13.25 21.23 -0.42
N SER A 216 -12.15 21.92 -0.69
CA SER A 216 -11.26 22.49 0.30
C SER A 216 -11.06 23.99 0.03
N GLU A 217 -11.00 24.80 1.09
CA GLU A 217 -10.72 26.23 1.00
C GLU A 217 -9.70 26.64 2.07
N ALA A 218 -8.59 27.23 1.63
CA ALA A 218 -7.58 27.78 2.53
C ALA A 218 -8.04 29.12 3.10
N CYS A 219 -7.98 29.27 4.42
CA CYS A 219 -8.27 30.53 5.08
C CYS A 219 -7.04 31.46 5.11
N ALA A 220 -7.30 32.75 5.28
CA ALA A 220 -6.25 33.75 5.50
C ALA A 220 -5.60 33.64 6.89
N SER A 221 -6.35 33.18 7.89
CA SER A 221 -5.91 32.94 9.26
C SER A 221 -6.76 31.82 9.87
N CYS A 222 -6.17 31.03 10.78
CA CYS A 222 -6.87 29.97 11.51
C CYS A 222 -7.99 30.50 12.40
N ASP A 223 -7.82 31.71 12.95
CA ASP A 223 -8.84 32.38 13.77
C ASP A 223 -10.08 32.79 12.95
N ASP A 224 -9.91 32.97 11.64
CA ASP A 224 -10.98 33.34 10.71
C ASP A 224 -11.67 32.11 10.09
N CYS A 225 -11.11 30.90 10.25
CA CYS A 225 -11.72 29.66 9.79
C CYS A 225 -12.84 29.24 10.76
N SER A 226 -14.11 29.43 10.38
CA SER A 226 -15.23 28.92 11.15
C SER A 226 -15.95 27.79 10.43
N CYS A 227 -15.86 26.59 10.99
CA CYS A 227 -16.62 25.42 10.54
C CYS A 227 -18.10 25.44 10.95
N ASN A 228 -18.56 26.44 11.71
CA ASN A 228 -19.94 26.51 12.24
C ASN A 228 -21.05 26.68 11.19
N SER A 229 -20.72 26.85 9.91
CA SER A 229 -21.72 26.93 8.86
C SER A 229 -22.19 25.54 8.46
N THR A 230 -23.47 25.36 8.13
CA THR A 230 -24.05 24.09 7.63
C THR A 230 -23.52 23.65 6.25
N VAL A 231 -22.46 24.29 5.76
CA VAL A 231 -21.86 24.05 4.45
C VAL A 231 -20.55 23.29 4.56
N TRP A 232 -19.91 23.27 5.73
CA TRP A 232 -18.62 22.61 5.95
C TRP A 232 -18.82 21.37 6.81
N SER A 233 -18.05 20.32 6.50
CA SER A 233 -18.12 19.02 7.18
C SER A 233 -17.13 18.89 8.35
N CYS A 234 -16.38 19.97 8.62
CA CYS A 234 -15.39 20.02 9.68
C CYS A 234 -16.02 20.42 11.02
N GLU A 235 -15.48 19.91 12.13
CA GLU A 235 -15.76 20.47 13.46
C GLU A 235 -14.72 21.55 13.80
N GLU A 236 -13.46 21.29 13.47
CA GLU A 236 -12.34 22.22 13.58
C GLU A 236 -11.59 22.33 12.24
N PRO A 237 -10.93 23.47 11.94
CA PRO A 237 -10.18 23.64 10.70
C PRO A 237 -8.99 22.67 10.64
N TYR A 238 -8.79 22.03 9.50
CA TYR A 238 -7.61 21.20 9.28
C TYR A 238 -6.37 22.08 9.10
N ILE A 239 -5.26 21.76 9.77
CA ILE A 239 -4.00 22.49 9.67
C ILE A 239 -3.03 21.64 8.84
N ASP A 240 -2.58 22.17 7.71
CA ASP A 240 -1.58 21.47 6.89
C ASP A 240 -0.16 21.58 7.48
N ASP A 241 0.78 20.82 6.91
CA ASP A 241 2.19 20.82 7.32
C ASP A 241 2.86 22.20 7.23
N ASN A 242 2.30 23.14 6.47
CA ASN A 242 2.78 24.51 6.34
C ASN A 242 2.13 25.47 7.34
N GLY A 243 1.24 24.98 8.20
CA GLY A 243 0.49 25.77 9.18
C GLY A 243 -0.67 26.58 8.56
N ILE A 244 -1.10 26.25 7.34
CA ILE A 244 -2.25 26.88 6.70
C ILE A 244 -3.51 26.12 7.12
N CYS A 245 -4.52 26.86 7.56
CA CYS A 245 -5.81 26.29 7.94
C CYS A 245 -6.74 26.16 6.73
N HIS A 246 -7.37 25.00 6.60
CA HIS A 246 -8.30 24.66 5.53
C HIS A 246 -9.67 24.27 6.08
N LEU A 247 -10.71 24.76 5.43
CA LEU A 247 -12.08 24.26 5.57
C LEU A 247 -12.31 23.17 4.53
N TYR A 248 -13.07 22.14 4.89
CA TYR A 248 -13.36 21.04 3.98
C TYR A 248 -14.83 20.63 4.03
N PHE A 249 -15.33 20.14 2.89
CA PHE A 249 -16.70 19.68 2.71
C PHE A 249 -16.71 18.34 1.99
N TYR A 250 -17.43 17.38 2.57
CA TYR A 250 -17.73 16.10 1.96
C TYR A 250 -19.21 16.05 1.55
N PRO A 251 -19.53 15.57 0.33
CA PRO A 251 -20.92 15.45 -0.12
C PRO A 251 -21.65 14.33 0.62
N ASP A 252 -22.97 14.46 0.78
CA ASP A 252 -23.84 13.40 1.32
C ASP A 252 -23.48 12.89 2.73
N GLU A 253 -22.84 13.72 3.58
CA GLU A 253 -22.44 13.36 4.97
C GLU A 253 -23.64 12.89 5.82
N ASP A 254 -24.85 13.39 5.55
CA ASP A 254 -26.09 12.97 6.21
C ASP A 254 -26.40 11.47 6.04
N THR A 255 -25.82 10.83 5.02
CA THR A 255 -26.11 9.44 4.62
C THR A 255 -24.88 8.57 4.47
N THR A 256 -23.68 9.15 4.48
CA THR A 256 -22.41 8.46 4.23
C THR A 256 -21.41 8.85 5.29
N GLN A 257 -20.88 7.86 5.99
CA GLN A 257 -19.76 8.01 6.91
C GLN A 257 -18.45 7.92 6.14
N TYR A 258 -17.65 8.97 6.24
CA TYR A 258 -16.34 9.05 5.59
C TYR A 258 -15.19 8.65 6.50
N ALA A 259 -14.05 8.28 5.91
CA ALA A 259 -12.85 7.89 6.64
C ALA A 259 -12.34 8.95 7.63
N TYR A 260 -12.45 10.24 7.30
CA TYR A 260 -11.94 11.33 8.17
C TYR A 260 -12.66 11.39 9.53
N GLU A 261 -13.91 10.93 9.61
CA GLU A 261 -14.68 10.88 10.86
C GLU A 261 -14.18 9.79 11.81
N VAL A 262 -13.46 8.80 11.28
CA VAL A 262 -12.97 7.63 12.03
C VAL A 262 -11.48 7.73 12.27
N CYS A 263 -10.75 8.29 11.30
CA CYS A 263 -9.31 8.46 11.31
C CYS A 263 -9.04 9.96 11.14
N TYR A 264 -8.93 10.66 12.27
CA TYR A 264 -8.64 12.11 12.36
C TYR A 264 -7.59 12.56 11.34
N ASP A 265 -7.76 13.77 10.79
CA ASP A 265 -6.83 14.63 10.03
C ASP A 265 -6.03 14.07 8.83
N PHE A 266 -5.67 12.79 8.79
CA PHE A 266 -4.78 12.20 7.79
C PHE A 266 -5.38 12.13 6.37
N PHE A 267 -6.71 12.11 6.26
CA PHE A 267 -7.40 11.96 4.98
C PHE A 267 -7.87 13.29 4.38
N ILE A 268 -7.67 14.40 5.09
CA ILE A 268 -8.02 15.74 4.62
C ILE A 268 -6.79 16.33 3.92
N ASN A 269 -6.44 15.77 2.76
CA ASN A 269 -5.37 16.33 1.94
C ASN A 269 -5.99 17.13 0.77
N PRO A 270 -5.92 18.48 0.80
CA PRO A 270 -6.54 19.37 -0.18
C PRO A 270 -5.90 19.35 -1.57
#